data_AF-A0A9K3P8B8-F1
#
_entry.id   AF-A0A9K3P8B8-F1
#
_cell.length_a   1.000
_cell.length_b   1.000
_cell.length_c   1.000
_cell.angle_alpha   90.00
_cell.angle_beta   90.00
_cell.angle_gamma   90.00
#
_symmetry.space_group_name_H-M   'P 1'
#
loop_
_entity.id
_entity.type
_entity.pdbx_description
1 polymer ?
#
loop_
_entity_poly.entity_id
_entity_poly.type
_entity_poly.pdbx_seq_one_letter_code
_entity_poly.pdbx_strand_id
1 'polypeptide(L)'
;MEPDAANIIKQLAKISNPSRPLMVGVVGIPGSGKSTSCEILAAFLEDEVDAMVMPMDGYHYSLEQLATFPDADDKIYRRGATDTFDPASLARDLERIAHGTEDEIYIPDLIMRWGSSSKPACIPTQQA
;
A
#
# COMPACT_ATOMS: atom_id res chain seq x y z
N MET A 1 -5.76 -19.95 -4.93
CA MET A 1 -6.58 -18.93 -5.66
C MET A 1 -6.96 -17.84 -4.66
N GLU A 2 -7.40 -16.67 -5.09
CA GLU A 2 -7.76 -15.53 -4.21
C GLU A 2 -8.71 -15.90 -3.06
N PRO A 3 -9.72 -16.77 -3.22
CA PRO A 3 -10.57 -17.21 -2.11
C PRO A 3 -9.81 -17.93 -0.99
N ASP A 4 -8.80 -18.74 -1.32
CA ASP A 4 -7.99 -19.45 -0.33
C ASP A 4 -7.13 -18.46 0.47
N ALA A 5 -6.54 -17.49 -0.23
CA ALA A 5 -5.76 -16.43 0.41
C ALA A 5 -6.63 -15.56 1.32
N ALA A 6 -7.85 -15.21 0.89
CA ALA A 6 -8.81 -14.49 1.74
C ALA A 6 -9.14 -15.29 3.02
N ASN A 7 -9.36 -16.60 2.92
CA ASN A 7 -9.61 -17.45 4.09
C ASN A 7 -8.43 -17.47 5.07
N ILE A 8 -7.19 -17.55 4.56
CA ILE A 8 -5.98 -17.48 5.38
C ILE A 8 -5.90 -16.12 6.09
N ILE A 9 -6.14 -15.02 5.35
CA ILE A 9 -6.12 -13.66 5.93
C ILE A 9 -7.18 -13.53 7.03
N LYS A 10 -8.40 -14.03 6.83
CA LYS A 10 -9.47 -14.04 7.84
C LYS A 10 -9.06 -14.81 9.11
N GLN A 11 -8.40 -15.95 8.94
CA GLN A 11 -7.91 -16.73 10.08
C GLN A 11 -6.79 -16.01 10.83
N LEU A 12 -5.84 -15.41 10.10
CA LEU A 12 -4.77 -14.61 10.69
C LEU A 12 -5.31 -13.38 11.43
N ALA A 13 -6.31 -12.69 10.86
CA ALA A 13 -6.94 -11.54 11.49
C ALA A 13 -7.52 -11.90 12.88
N LYS A 14 -8.16 -13.07 13.01
CA LYS A 14 -8.75 -13.56 14.27
C LYS A 14 -7.73 -13.82 15.39
N ILE A 15 -6.48 -14.11 15.04
CA ILE A 15 -5.40 -14.39 16.01
C ILE A 15 -4.36 -13.26 16.10
N SER A 16 -4.52 -12.23 15.27
CA SER A 16 -3.64 -11.06 15.27
C SER A 16 -3.93 -10.16 16.47
N ASN A 17 -2.99 -9.25 16.77
CA ASN A 17 -3.17 -8.29 17.86
C ASN A 17 -4.27 -7.28 17.48
N PRO A 18 -5.40 -7.20 18.22
CA PRO A 18 -6.51 -6.32 17.87
C PRO A 18 -6.18 -4.82 18.02
N SER A 19 -5.08 -4.47 18.66
CA SER A 19 -4.63 -3.08 18.85
C SER A 19 -3.75 -2.55 17.71
N ARG A 20 -3.50 -3.35 16.65
CA ARG A 20 -2.76 -2.91 15.47
C ARG A 20 -3.28 -3.59 14.20
N PRO A 21 -3.14 -2.98 13.02
CA PRO A 21 -3.58 -3.61 11.79
C PRO A 21 -2.75 -4.86 11.45
N LEU A 22 -3.40 -5.87 10.86
CA LEU A 22 -2.73 -6.97 10.18
C LEU A 22 -2.24 -6.50 8.82
N MET A 23 -0.93 -6.44 8.62
CA MET A 23 -0.33 -6.04 7.34
C MET A 23 0.02 -7.26 6.50
N VAL A 24 -0.39 -7.25 5.23
CA VAL A 24 -0.16 -8.33 4.26
C VAL A 24 0.52 -7.76 3.03
N GLY A 25 1.75 -8.22 2.75
CA GLY A 25 2.49 -7.83 1.55
C GLY A 25 2.20 -8.80 0.39
N VAL A 26 1.79 -8.26 -0.76
CA VAL A 26 1.58 -9.03 -2.00
C VAL A 26 2.71 -8.72 -2.98
N VAL A 27 3.52 -9.73 -3.30
CA VAL A 27 4.73 -9.61 -4.12
C VAL A 27 4.66 -10.48 -5.37
N GLY A 28 5.38 -10.08 -6.42
CA GLY A 28 5.41 -10.79 -7.70
C GLY A 28 5.86 -9.90 -8.86
N ILE A 29 6.16 -10.52 -10.00
CA ILE A 29 6.72 -9.84 -11.17
C ILE A 29 5.79 -8.74 -11.73
N PRO A 30 6.31 -7.69 -12.38
CA PRO A 30 5.48 -6.70 -13.08
C PRO A 30 4.47 -7.36 -14.03
N GLY A 31 3.25 -6.84 -14.11
CA GLY A 31 2.18 -7.41 -14.94
C GLY A 31 1.53 -8.71 -14.43
N SER A 32 1.95 -9.26 -13.29
CA SER A 32 1.38 -10.51 -12.75
C SER A 32 -0.04 -10.39 -12.15
N GLY A 33 -0.69 -9.22 -12.26
CA GLY A 33 -2.04 -9.00 -11.72
C GLY A 33 -2.15 -8.72 -10.23
N LYS A 34 -1.06 -8.43 -9.52
CA LYS A 34 -1.06 -8.18 -8.05
C LYS A 34 -2.11 -7.17 -7.60
N SER A 35 -2.18 -6.01 -8.25
CA SER A 35 -3.14 -4.96 -7.90
C SER A 35 -4.58 -5.47 -8.05
N THR A 36 -4.87 -6.19 -9.14
CA THR A 36 -6.15 -6.87 -9.35
C THR A 36 -6.44 -7.91 -8.28
N SER A 37 -5.47 -8.76 -7.93
CA SER A 37 -5.63 -9.73 -6.85
C SER A 37 -5.85 -9.05 -5.49
N CYS A 38 -5.18 -7.93 -5.20
CA CYS A 38 -5.40 -7.16 -3.97
C CYS A 38 -6.82 -6.58 -3.89
N GLU A 39 -7.33 -6.03 -4.99
CA GLU A 39 -8.71 -5.52 -5.07
C GLU A 39 -9.74 -6.65 -4.87
N ILE A 40 -9.52 -7.79 -5.52
CA ILE A 40 -10.37 -8.98 -5.36
C ILE A 40 -10.31 -9.51 -3.92
N LEU A 41 -9.12 -9.57 -3.31
CA LEU A 41 -8.94 -9.98 -1.92
C LEU A 41 -9.66 -9.03 -0.97
N ALA A 42 -9.53 -7.72 -1.15
CA ALA A 42 -10.24 -6.73 -0.33
C ALA A 42 -11.76 -6.94 -0.41
N ALA A 43 -12.31 -7.15 -1.61
CA ALA A 43 -13.73 -7.45 -1.79
C ALA A 43 -14.19 -8.73 -1.07
N PHE A 44 -13.37 -9.78 -1.03
CA PHE A 44 -13.68 -11.01 -0.27
C PHE A 44 -13.60 -10.84 1.25
N LEU A 45 -12.93 -9.78 1.72
CA LEU A 45 -12.73 -9.49 3.13
C LEU A 45 -13.78 -8.51 3.70
N GLU A 46 -14.40 -7.66 2.87
CA GLU A 46 -15.28 -6.56 3.30
C GLU A 46 -16.37 -6.95 4.32
N ASP A 47 -16.92 -8.16 4.24
CA ASP A 47 -18.00 -8.60 5.14
C ASP A 47 -17.52 -8.99 6.56
N GLU A 48 -16.23 -9.25 6.75
CA GLU A 48 -15.68 -9.78 8.02
C GLU A 48 -14.51 -8.97 8.58
N VAL A 49 -13.78 -8.25 7.73
CA VAL A 49 -12.56 -7.51 8.08
C VAL A 49 -12.55 -6.20 7.31
N ASP A 50 -12.37 -5.07 8.01
CA ASP A 50 -12.07 -3.79 7.37
C ASP A 50 -10.67 -3.87 6.72
N ALA A 51 -10.66 -4.13 5.41
CA ALA A 51 -9.45 -4.27 4.61
C ALA A 51 -9.22 -3.03 3.74
N MET A 52 -7.95 -2.66 3.56
CA MET A 52 -7.54 -1.57 2.67
C MET A 52 -6.37 -2.01 1.81
N VAL A 53 -6.37 -1.58 0.54
CA VAL A 53 -5.26 -1.78 -0.38
C VAL A 53 -4.38 -0.54 -0.38
N MET A 54 -3.13 -0.70 0.06
CA MET A 54 -2.09 0.33 -0.03
C MET A 54 -1.19 0.05 -1.24
N PRO A 55 -1.15 0.93 -2.25
CA PRO A 55 -0.20 0.78 -3.35
C PRO A 55 1.23 1.15 -2.90
N MET A 56 2.21 0.37 -3.32
CA MET A 56 3.63 0.72 -3.16
C MET A 56 4.09 1.77 -4.20
N ASP A 57 3.39 1.85 -5.34
CA ASP A 57 3.78 2.69 -6.47
C ASP A 57 3.72 4.19 -6.18
N GLY A 58 3.01 4.63 -5.14
CA GLY A 58 3.04 6.04 -4.73
C GLY A 58 4.39 6.50 -4.18
N TYR A 59 5.30 5.57 -3.84
CA TYR A 59 6.63 5.87 -3.30
C TYR A 59 7.73 5.95 -4.37
N HIS A 60 7.37 6.08 -5.65
CA HIS A 60 8.36 6.46 -6.66
C HIS A 60 8.85 7.89 -6.38
N TYR A 61 10.13 8.15 -6.59
CA TYR A 61 10.60 9.52 -6.70
C TYR A 61 9.85 10.23 -7.85
N SER A 62 9.49 11.49 -7.63
CA SER A 62 8.90 12.32 -8.68
C SER A 62 9.91 12.52 -9.81
N LEU A 63 9.42 12.86 -11.01
CA LEU A 63 10.31 13.17 -12.14
C LEU A 63 11.26 14.33 -11.80
N GLU A 64 10.76 15.32 -11.04
CA GLU A 64 11.57 16.44 -10.54
C GLU A 64 12.67 15.97 -9.57
N GLN A 65 12.36 15.06 -8.65
CA GLN A 65 13.34 14.49 -7.74
C GLN A 65 14.40 13.68 -8.51
N LEU A 66 13.97 12.80 -9.41
CA LEU A 66 14.88 12.01 -10.24
C LEU A 66 15.80 12.89 -11.11
N ALA A 67 15.31 14.02 -11.60
CA ALA A 67 16.10 14.99 -12.36
C ALA A 67 17.27 15.60 -11.56
N THR A 68 17.22 15.54 -10.22
CA THR A 68 18.32 15.99 -9.35
C THR A 68 19.36 14.91 -9.06
N PHE A 69 19.09 13.66 -9.42
CA PHE A 69 19.97 12.54 -9.09
C PHE A 69 21.14 12.46 -10.09
N PRO A 70 22.27 11.86 -9.68
CA PRO A 70 23.25 11.37 -10.64
C PRO A 70 22.58 10.41 -11.62
N ASP A 71 22.96 10.48 -12.90
CA ASP A 71 22.41 9.65 -13.99
C ASP A 71 20.89 9.79 -14.18
N ALA A 72 20.37 11.01 -14.02
CA ALA A 72 18.94 11.33 -14.14
C ALA A 72 18.27 10.73 -15.38
N ASP A 73 18.90 10.83 -16.56
CA ASP A 73 18.34 10.29 -17.81
C ASP A 73 18.09 8.78 -17.73
N ASP A 74 19.04 8.00 -17.17
CA ASP A 74 18.90 6.55 -16.99
C ASP A 74 17.83 6.22 -15.94
N LYS A 75 17.78 6.95 -14.83
CA LYS A 75 16.80 6.71 -13.76
C LYS A 75 15.37 7.03 -14.20
N ILE A 76 15.19 8.11 -14.97
CA ILE A 76 13.89 8.45 -15.57
C ILE A 76 13.50 7.38 -16.60
N TYR A 77 14.43 6.93 -17.44
CA TYR A 77 14.18 5.88 -18.43
C TYR A 77 13.78 4.54 -17.79
N ARG A 78 14.45 4.16 -16.70
CA ARG A 78 14.19 2.91 -15.95
C ARG A 78 13.24 3.10 -14.76
N ARG A 79 12.39 4.13 -14.75
CA ARG A 79 11.43 4.35 -13.67
C ARG A 79 10.62 3.08 -13.40
N GLY A 80 10.57 2.67 -12.14
CA GLY A 80 10.07 1.35 -11.71
C GLY A 80 11.18 0.37 -11.31
N ALA A 81 12.46 0.69 -11.55
CA ALA A 81 13.59 -0.01 -10.95
C ALA A 81 13.70 0.32 -9.46
N THR A 82 14.31 -0.59 -8.67
CA THR A 82 14.41 -0.46 -7.21
C THR A 82 15.07 0.82 -6.74
N ASP A 83 16.00 1.37 -7.53
CA ASP A 83 16.72 2.62 -7.24
C ASP A 83 15.97 3.90 -7.62
N THR A 84 14.71 3.76 -8.04
CA THR A 84 13.79 4.88 -8.39
C THR A 84 12.65 5.06 -7.39
N PHE A 85 12.67 4.30 -6.29
CA PHE A 85 11.74 4.42 -5.17
C PHE A 85 12.39 5.08 -3.96
N ASP A 86 11.57 5.68 -3.09
CA ASP A 86 11.95 6.16 -1.77
C ASP A 86 11.61 5.11 -0.68
N PRO A 87 12.52 4.16 -0.39
CA PRO A 87 12.28 3.14 0.63
C PRO A 87 12.22 3.72 2.04
N ALA A 88 12.84 4.89 2.29
CA ALA A 88 12.86 5.51 3.61
C ALA A 88 11.49 6.09 3.97
N SER A 89 10.84 6.76 3.00
CA SER A 89 9.46 7.24 3.18
C SER A 89 8.48 6.07 3.32
N LEU A 90 8.62 5.02 2.49
CA LEU A 90 7.79 3.81 2.62
C LEU A 90 7.95 3.15 4.00
N ALA A 91 9.17 2.94 4.47
CA ALA A 91 9.42 2.33 5.78
C ALA A 91 8.79 3.15 6.92
N ARG A 92 8.96 4.48 6.89
CA ARG A 92 8.37 5.39 7.88
C ARG A 92 6.85 5.25 7.95
N ASP A 93 6.17 5.23 6.82
CA ASP A 93 4.71 5.16 6.79
C ASP A 93 4.21 3.75 7.15
N LEU A 94 4.90 2.69 6.74
CA LEU A 94 4.61 1.33 7.21
C LEU A 94 4.78 1.19 8.72
N GLU A 95 5.79 1.81 9.33
CA GLU A 95 5.97 1.83 10.78
C GLU A 95 4.81 2.54 11.49
N ARG A 96 4.40 3.71 10.99
CA ARG A 96 3.23 4.45 11.53
C ARG A 96 1.96 3.61 11.48
N ILE A 97 1.71 2.95 10.34
CA ILE A 97 0.57 2.04 10.17
C ILE A 97 0.67 0.85 11.14
N ALA A 98 1.83 0.21 11.24
CA ALA A 98 2.05 -0.98 12.07
C ALA A 98 1.82 -0.73 13.57
N HIS A 99 2.01 0.51 14.02
CA HIS A 99 1.78 0.91 15.41
C HIS A 99 0.31 1.26 15.71
N GLY A 100 -0.47 1.66 14.70
CA GLY A 100 -1.91 1.90 14.85
C GLY A 100 -2.27 2.99 15.86
N THR A 101 -1.37 3.96 16.09
CA THR A 101 -1.55 5.03 17.09
C THR A 101 -2.18 6.30 16.55
N GLU A 102 -2.32 6.40 15.22
CA GLU A 102 -2.86 7.57 14.52
C GLU A 102 -4.25 7.22 13.94
N ASP A 103 -5.23 8.09 14.13
CA ASP A 103 -6.59 7.91 13.57
C ASP A 103 -6.62 8.12 12.05
N GLU A 104 -5.68 8.91 11.51
CA GLU A 104 -5.57 9.22 10.09
C GLU A 104 -4.10 9.29 9.69
N ILE A 105 -3.72 8.53 8.66
CA ILE A 105 -2.37 8.48 8.11
C ILE A 105 -2.43 8.85 6.63
N TYR A 106 -1.78 9.95 6.28
CA TYR A 106 -1.55 10.36 4.90
C TYR A 106 -0.34 9.63 4.36
N ILE A 107 -0.54 8.90 3.28
CA ILE A 107 0.51 8.26 2.50
C ILE A 107 0.39 8.73 1.04
N PRO A 108 1.41 8.51 0.20
CA PRO A 108 1.28 8.82 -1.22
C PRO A 108 0.02 8.17 -1.82
N ASP A 109 -0.79 8.98 -2.50
CA ASP A 109 -2.00 8.60 -3.23
C ASP A 109 -3.15 7.99 -2.38
N LEU A 110 -3.04 7.98 -1.05
CA LEU A 110 -4.05 7.38 -0.17
C LEU A 110 -4.10 8.06 1.21
N ILE A 111 -5.31 8.23 1.74
CA ILE A 111 -5.51 8.58 3.15
C ILE A 111 -6.09 7.36 3.85
N MET A 112 -5.34 6.83 4.82
CA MET A 112 -5.82 5.76 5.68
C MET A 112 -6.54 6.37 6.89
N ARG A 113 -7.77 5.92 7.18
CA ARG A 113 -8.55 6.39 8.34
C ARG A 113 -9.06 5.21 9.14
N TRP A 114 -8.89 5.26 10.46
CA TRP A 114 -9.43 4.30 11.42
C TRP A 114 -10.56 4.95 12.22
N GLY A 115 -11.62 4.20 12.56
CA GLY A 115 -12.59 4.65 13.56
C GLY A 115 -13.47 5.85 13.18
N SER A 116 -14.35 5.71 12.19
CA SER A 116 -15.76 6.15 12.23
C SER A 116 -16.40 5.54 10.98
N SER A 117 -17.72 5.48 10.91
CA SER A 117 -18.55 4.87 9.85
C SER A 117 -18.30 5.36 8.39
N SER A 118 -17.19 6.04 8.12
CA SER A 118 -16.64 6.32 6.80
C SER A 118 -15.57 5.29 6.43
N LYS A 119 -15.86 4.49 5.39
CA LYS A 119 -14.85 3.65 4.72
C LYS A 119 -13.59 4.47 4.42
N PRO A 120 -12.40 3.86 4.49
CA PRO A 120 -11.18 4.50 4.00
C PRO A 120 -11.33 4.89 2.54
N ALA A 121 -10.79 6.04 2.15
CA ALA A 121 -10.94 6.59 0.81
C ALA A 121 -9.57 6.80 0.17
N CYS A 122 -9.31 6.09 -0.93
CA CYS A 122 -8.27 6.47 -1.88
C CYS A 122 -8.66 7.85 -2.44
N ILE A 123 -7.89 8.89 -2.15
CA ILE A 123 -8.02 10.17 -2.85
C ILE A 123 -7.10 10.10 -4.06
N PRO A 124 -7.62 10.08 -5.30
CA PRO A 124 -6.76 10.12 -6.47
C PRO A 124 -5.96 11.41 -6.45
N THR A 125 -4.64 11.30 -6.47
CA THR A 125 -3.75 12.41 -6.79
C THR A 125 -4.07 12.88 -8.20
N GLN A 126 -4.38 14.17 -8.34
CA GLN A 126 -4.20 14.83 -9.62
C GLN A 126 -2.72 14.67 -9.98
N GLN A 127 -2.45 13.92 -11.04
CA GLN A 127 -1.13 13.82 -11.66
C GLN A 127 -0.61 15.24 -11.91
N ALA A 128 0.53 15.56 -11.30
CA ALA A 128 1.39 16.69 -11.67
C ALA A 128 2.45 16.20 -12.66
#